data_AF-A0A9X3GMT9-F1
#
_entry.id   AF-A0A9X3GMT9-F1
#
_cell.length_a   1.000
_cell.length_b   1.000
_cell.length_c   1.000
_cell.angle_alpha   90.00
_cell.angle_beta   90.00
_cell.angle_gamma   90.00
#
_symmetry.space_group_name_H-M   'P 1'
#
loop_
_entity.id
_entity.type
_entity.pdbx_description
1 polymer ?
#
loop_
_entity_poly.entity_id
_entity_poly.type
_entity_poly.pdbx_seq_one_letter_code
_entity_poly.pdbx_strand_id
1 'polypeptide(L)' 'MLCLGQQIRLTRNEITRLTHLTDIEPEGIRCLGDLDAYVARCKAFYWGHSEETRFLHWLIDREIDLCRRAL' A
#
# COMPACT_ATOMS: atom_id res chain seq x y z
N MET A 1 -0.38 3.14 -11.29
CA MET A 1 -0.89 1.75 -11.17
C MET A 1 -1.59 1.44 -12.47
N LEU A 2 -1.46 0.21 -13.00
CA LEU A 2 -2.25 -0.16 -14.18
C LEU A 2 -3.57 -0.79 -13.71
N CYS A 3 -4.69 -0.28 -14.21
CA CYS A 3 -6.01 -0.86 -13.91
C CYS A 3 -6.64 -1.38 -15.20
N LEU A 4 -7.22 -2.58 -15.10
CA LEU A 4 -7.99 -3.23 -16.16
C LEU A 4 -9.31 -3.71 -15.55
N GLY A 5 -10.32 -2.82 -15.53
CA GLY A 5 -11.57 -3.06 -14.82
C GLY A 5 -11.35 -3.14 -13.30
N GLN A 6 -11.71 -4.26 -12.69
CA GLN A 6 -11.49 -4.52 -11.25
C GLN A 6 -10.08 -5.06 -10.93
N GLN A 7 -9.32 -5.43 -11.96
CA GLN A 7 -7.95 -5.91 -11.77
C GLN A 7 -6.99 -4.73 -11.75
N ILE A 8 -6.03 -4.79 -10.83
CA ILE A 8 -4.94 -3.84 -10.73
C ILE A 8 -3.62 -4.58 -10.88
N ARG A 9 -2.62 -3.88 -11.40
CA ARG A 9 -1.23 -4.31 -11.40
C ARG A 9 -0.37 -3.15 -10.96
N LEU A 10 0.34 -3.34 -9.86
CA LEU A 10 1.35 -2.39 -9.42
C LEU A 10 2.50 -2.36 -10.42
N THR A 11 2.92 -1.14 -10.75
CA THR A 11 4.14 -0.92 -11.53
C THR A 11 5.37 -1.17 -10.65
N ARG A 12 6.52 -1.41 -11.29
CA ARG A 12 7.77 -1.62 -10.56
C ARG A 12 8.11 -0.46 -9.61
N ASN A 13 7.84 0.77 -10.02
CA ASN A 13 8.09 1.96 -9.21
C ASN A 13 7.21 2.01 -7.96
N GLU A 14 5.94 1.60 -8.07
CA GLU A 14 5.01 1.54 -6.93
C GLU A 14 5.40 0.45 -5.95
N ILE A 15 5.80 -0.73 -6.47
CA ILE A 15 6.34 -1.82 -5.65
C ILE A 15 7.57 -1.32 -4.87
N THR A 16 8.54 -0.69 -5.55
CA THR A 16 9.74 -0.16 -4.89
C THR A 16 9.41 0.88 -3.82
N ARG A 17 8.47 1.81 -4.06
CA ARG A 17 8.07 2.79 -3.05
C ARG A 17 7.39 2.17 -1.85
N LEU A 18 6.44 1.25 -2.07
CA LEU A 18 5.72 0.58 -1.00
C LEU A 18 6.64 -0.30 -0.15
N THR A 19 7.55 -1.05 -0.78
CA THR A 19 8.57 -1.81 -0.06
C THR A 19 9.48 -0.89 0.74
N HIS A 20 9.95 0.22 0.17
CA HIS A 20 10.79 1.17 0.90
C HIS A 20 10.04 1.84 2.06
N LEU A 21 8.73 2.04 1.93
CA LEU A 21 7.90 2.69 2.94
C LEU A 21 7.56 1.76 4.11
N THR A 22 7.25 0.50 3.81
CA THR A 22 6.65 -0.44 4.77
C THR A 22 7.56 -1.60 5.13
N ASP A 23 8.73 -1.69 4.51
CA ASP A 23 9.69 -2.82 4.61
C ASP A 23 9.05 -4.19 4.30
N ILE A 24 7.88 -4.20 3.65
CA ILE A 24 7.10 -5.39 3.33
C ILE A 24 6.85 -5.40 1.82
N GLU A 25 7.23 -6.48 1.15
CA GLU A 25 7.05 -6.63 -0.29
C GLU A 25 5.56 -6.78 -0.66
N PRO A 26 5.02 -5.93 -1.56
CA PRO A 26 3.64 -5.99 -2.03
C PRO A 26 3.48 -7.06 -3.11
N GLU A 27 3.61 -8.33 -2.72
CA GLU A 27 3.44 -9.47 -3.61
C GLU A 27 1.96 -9.86 -3.79
N GLY A 28 1.62 -10.37 -4.98
CA GLY A 28 0.33 -11.01 -5.23
C GLY A 28 -0.87 -10.07 -5.39
N ILE A 29 -0.65 -8.76 -5.45
CA ILE A 29 -1.72 -7.76 -5.58
C ILE A 29 -2.28 -7.76 -7.01
N ARG A 30 -3.53 -8.24 -7.16
CA ARG A 30 -4.24 -8.36 -8.44
C ARG A 30 -5.54 -7.57 -8.49
N CYS A 31 -6.08 -7.16 -7.35
CA CYS A 31 -7.26 -6.32 -7.24
C CYS A 31 -7.13 -5.32 -6.08
N LEU A 32 -8.05 -4.35 -6.01
CA LEU A 32 -8.09 -3.38 -4.91
C LEU A 32 -8.23 -4.05 -3.54
N GLY A 33 -8.96 -5.17 -3.45
CA GLY A 33 -9.10 -5.93 -2.21
C GLY A 33 -7.78 -6.54 -1.72
N ASP A 34 -6.92 -7.01 -2.64
CA ASP A 34 -5.58 -7.50 -2.29
C ASP A 34 -4.70 -6.36 -1.76
N LEU A 35 -4.86 -5.16 -2.34
CA LEU A 35 -4.15 -3.96 -1.90
C LEU A 35 -4.60 -3.54 -0.49
N ASP A 36 -5.90 -3.55 -0.22
CA ASP A 36 -6.44 -3.25 1.11
C ASP A 36 -5.98 -4.29 2.15
N ALA A 37 -5.93 -5.57 1.78
CA ALA A 37 -5.40 -6.63 2.64
C ALA A 37 -3.90 -6.44 2.94
N TYR A 38 -3.11 -6.03 1.95
CA TYR A 38 -1.71 -5.67 2.14
C TYR A 38 -1.56 -4.50 3.13
N VAL A 39 -2.34 -3.43 2.96
CA VAL A 39 -2.33 -2.27 3.88
C VAL A 39 -2.68 -2.69 5.29
N ALA A 40 -3.72 -3.51 5.47
CA ALA A 40 -4.11 -4.02 6.77
C ALA A 40 -2.99 -4.82 7.44
N ARG A 41 -2.28 -5.65 6.67
CA ARG A 41 -1.10 -6.41 7.15
C ARG A 41 0.04 -5.46 7.57
N CYS A 42 0.35 -4.44 6.78
CA CYS A 42 1.37 -3.45 7.13
C CYS A 42 1.00 -2.70 8.42
N LYS A 43 -0.26 -2.25 8.55
CA LYS A 43 -0.72 -1.55 9.75
C LYS A 43 -0.70 -2.44 11.00
N ALA A 44 -1.04 -3.72 10.86
CA ALA A 44 -0.96 -4.69 11.94
C ALA A 44 0.50 -5.00 12.33
N PHE A 45 1.42 -5.03 11.37
CA PHE A 45 2.86 -5.23 11.63
C PHE A 45 3.44 -4.06 12.45
N TYR A 46 3.12 -2.83 12.08
CA TYR A 46 3.52 -1.64 12.82
C TYR A 46 2.61 -1.33 14.03
N TRP A 47 2.19 -2.36 14.77
CA TRP A 47 1.36 -2.21 15.97
C TRP A 47 1.95 -1.19 16.95
N GLY A 48 1.16 -0.18 17.33
CA GLY A 48 1.56 0.87 18.27
C GLY A 48 0.52 1.99 18.35
N HIS A 49 0.46 2.66 19.51
CA HIS A 49 -0.39 3.84 19.73
C HIS A 49 0.39 5.16 19.74
N SER A 50 1.69 5.13 19.40
CA SER A 50 2.51 6.35 19.32
C SER A 50 2.06 7.22 18.14
N GLU A 51 2.36 8.52 18.23
CA GLU A 51 2.15 9.45 17.11
C GLU A 51 2.93 9.02 15.86
N GLU A 52 4.07 8.37 16.05
CA GLU A 52 4.90 7.82 14.96
C GLU A 52 4.18 6.70 14.23
N THR A 53 3.52 5.77 14.95
CA THR A 53 2.70 4.73 14.32
C THR A 53 1.52 5.32 13.56
N ARG A 54 0.84 6.31 14.14
CA ARG A 54 -0.28 7.01 13.47
C ARG A 54 0.19 7.73 12.22
N PHE A 55 1.34 8.39 12.28
CA PHE A 55 1.95 9.06 11.13
C PHE A 55 2.30 8.05 10.04
N LEU A 56 2.88 6.90 10.39
CA LEU A 56 3.22 5.84 9.44
C LEU A 56 1.96 5.22 8.81
N HIS A 57 0.90 4.97 9.59
CA HIS A 57 -0.38 4.51 9.06
C HIS A 57 -0.99 5.49 8.07
N TRP A 58 -0.95 6.79 8.39
CA TRP A 58 -1.39 7.85 7.48
C TRP A 58 -0.54 7.93 6.21
N LEU A 59 0.77 7.75 6.35
CA LEU A 59 1.71 7.79 5.22
C LEU A 59 1.45 6.65 4.24
N ILE A 60 1.14 5.45 4.75
CA ILE A 60 0.70 4.30 3.94
C ILE A 60 -0.59 4.63 3.20
N ASP A 61 -1.61 5.13 3.90
CA ASP A 61 -2.90 5.46 3.28
C ASP A 61 -2.74 6.52 2.17
N ARG A 62 -1.92 7.54 2.42
CA ARG A 62 -1.64 8.59 1.44
C ARG A 62 -0.97 8.04 0.18
N GLU A 63 -0.04 7.12 0.32
CA GLU A 63 0.69 6.58 -0.83
C GLU A 63 -0.21 5.67 -1.69
N ILE A 64 -1.14 4.95 -1.06
CA ILE A 64 -2.18 4.18 -1.75
C ILE A 64 -3.14 5.10 -2.51
N ASP A 65 -3.55 6.22 -1.90
CA ASP A 65 -4.38 7.22 -2.55
C ASP A 65 -3.68 7.82 -3.78
N LEU A 66 -2.38 8.08 -3.70
CA LEU A 66 -1.59 8.55 -4.85
C LEU A 66 -1.52 7.51 -5.96
N CYS A 67 -1.33 6.23 -5.62
CA CYS A 67 -1.38 5.14 -6.59
C CYS A 67 -2.75 5.02 -7.27
N ARG A 68 -3.85 5.28 -6.53
CA ARG A 68 -5.23 5.27 -7.04
C ARG A 68 -5.57 6.47 -7.92
N ARG A 69 -5.03 7.66 -7.62
CA ARG A 69 -5.28 8.90 -8.39
C ARG A 69 -4.47 9.02 -9.68
N ALA A 70 -3.45 8.17 -9.87
CA ALA A 70 -2.67 8.11 -11.10
C ALA A 70 -3.40 7.38 -12.25
N LEU A 71 -4.73 7.28 -12.18
CA LEU A 71 -5.66 6.72 -13.16
C LEU A 71 -6.45 7.84 -13.83
#